data_AF-A0A353EBW8-F1
#
_entry.id   AF-A0A353EBW8-F1
#
_cell.length_a   1.000
_cell.length_b   1.000
_cell.length_c   1.000
_cell.angle_alpha   90.00
_cell.angle_beta   90.00
_cell.angle_gamma   90.00
#
_symmetry.space_group_name_H-M   'P 1'
#
loop_
_entity.id
_entity.type
_entity.pdbx_description
1 polymer ?
#
loop_
_entity_poly.entity_id
_entity_poly.type
_entity_poly.pdbx_seq_one_letter_code
_entity_poly.pdbx_strand_id
1 'polypeptide(L)'
;TGIVTERVSSSTILQVIALIMTKECKRQTILKLEKDKFIEIFDKACDAIERTVEYFRSFYRIPVSQLLPYNALVAPFSYFFYFHPDKPTGDKQKYLQDFFWRCSLSGRYSSAVESKLAQDIKRIDTILENELPSYDWPIDSSKDFIISNGWFGAGRSYIKAILCIFSYKEPKSFNDNSIVNIGNYWLKQANSKNYHHFFPKSYLKKKGVDEHYINNIVNITIVDDFLNKREIGSSSPSTYMAKFKSENESLESTMKTHLIDDIESFGIWDDNYDLFLNNRATLISKEIKSRIIIQQENGVKQQNNLINDYEEDITLNE
;
A
#
# COMPACT_ATOMS: atom_id res chain seq x y z
N THR A 1 28.35 -1.27 -10.55
CA THR A 1 27.81 -2.26 -9.59
C THR A 1 27.59 -1.56 -8.25
N GLY A 2 26.36 -1.54 -7.73
CA GLY A 2 26.16 -1.28 -6.29
C GLY A 2 25.28 -0.10 -5.86
N ILE A 3 24.15 0.19 -6.53
CA ILE A 3 23.12 1.10 -5.96
C ILE A 3 21.84 0.33 -5.57
N VAL A 4 21.56 -0.84 -6.17
CA VAL A 4 20.36 -1.64 -5.83
C VAL A 4 20.60 -2.66 -4.71
N THR A 5 21.87 -2.95 -4.38
CA THR A 5 22.25 -3.94 -3.36
C THR A 5 22.01 -3.52 -1.92
N GLU A 6 21.79 -2.23 -1.61
CA GLU A 6 21.64 -1.81 -0.22
C GLU A 6 20.24 -2.04 0.37
N ARG A 7 19.23 -2.45 -0.42
CA ARG A 7 17.84 -2.55 0.08
C ARG A 7 17.01 -3.74 -0.40
N VAL A 8 17.45 -4.48 -1.40
CA VAL A 8 16.80 -5.74 -1.80
C VAL A 8 17.57 -6.88 -1.12
N SER A 9 16.88 -7.71 -0.34
CA SER A 9 17.54 -8.81 0.37
C SER A 9 18.09 -9.83 -0.64
N SER A 10 19.21 -10.47 -0.29
CA SER A 10 19.78 -11.56 -1.07
C SER A 10 18.76 -12.68 -1.30
N SER A 11 17.84 -12.89 -0.35
CA SER A 11 16.73 -13.84 -0.49
C SER A 11 15.81 -13.51 -1.67
N THR A 12 15.44 -12.25 -1.87
CA THR A 12 14.60 -11.83 -3.00
C THR A 12 15.30 -12.07 -4.33
N ILE A 13 16.59 -11.78 -4.44
CA ILE A 13 17.36 -12.03 -5.67
C ILE A 13 17.33 -13.53 -6.01
N LEU A 14 17.60 -14.39 -5.02
CA LEU A 14 17.56 -15.85 -5.20
C LEU A 14 16.16 -16.35 -5.58
N GLN A 15 15.11 -15.81 -4.96
CA GLN A 15 13.72 -16.14 -5.31
C GLN A 15 13.39 -15.74 -6.75
N VAL A 16 13.74 -14.52 -7.17
CA VAL A 16 13.52 -14.04 -8.55
C VAL A 16 14.21 -14.96 -9.56
N ILE A 17 15.49 -15.26 -9.35
CA ILE A 17 16.24 -16.15 -10.25
C ILE A 17 15.61 -17.54 -10.29
N ALA A 18 15.21 -18.10 -9.14
CA ALA A 18 14.56 -19.41 -9.08
C ALA A 18 13.21 -19.43 -9.82
N LEU A 19 12.41 -18.37 -9.70
CA LEU A 19 11.16 -18.21 -10.45
C LEU A 19 11.41 -18.11 -11.95
N ILE A 20 12.42 -17.34 -12.37
CA ILE A 20 12.79 -17.23 -13.80
C ILE A 20 13.23 -18.60 -14.36
N MET A 21 14.03 -19.36 -13.61
CA MET A 21 14.60 -20.63 -14.08
C MET A 21 13.62 -21.80 -14.01
N THR A 22 12.77 -21.85 -12.98
CA THR A 22 12.00 -23.05 -12.64
C THR A 22 10.52 -22.81 -12.36
N LYS A 23 10.09 -21.53 -12.30
CA LYS A 23 8.75 -21.09 -11.85
C LYS A 23 8.40 -21.50 -10.40
N GLU A 24 9.40 -21.90 -9.63
CA GLU A 24 9.28 -22.31 -8.22
C GLU A 24 10.38 -21.60 -7.41
N CYS A 25 10.07 -21.19 -6.18
CA CYS A 25 11.03 -20.46 -5.32
C CYS A 25 11.19 -21.04 -3.92
N LYS A 26 10.78 -22.29 -3.71
CA LYS A 26 11.01 -22.99 -2.45
C LYS A 26 12.51 -23.12 -2.19
N ARG A 27 12.95 -22.99 -0.93
CA ARG A 27 14.36 -23.19 -0.52
C ARG A 27 15.01 -24.43 -1.15
N GLN A 28 14.33 -25.58 -1.17
CA GLN A 28 14.87 -26.82 -1.75
C GLN A 28 15.12 -26.73 -3.26
N THR A 29 14.33 -25.94 -3.98
CA THR A 29 14.51 -25.67 -5.42
C THR A 29 15.69 -24.74 -5.63
N ILE A 30 15.79 -23.66 -4.84
CA ILE A 30 16.89 -22.69 -4.91
C ILE A 30 18.25 -23.39 -4.73
N LEU A 31 18.36 -24.31 -3.77
CA LEU A 31 19.59 -25.06 -3.51
C LEU A 31 20.00 -26.05 -4.62
N LYS A 32 19.08 -26.36 -5.55
CA LYS A 32 19.31 -27.28 -6.67
C LYS A 32 19.50 -26.56 -8.01
N LEU A 33 19.54 -25.23 -8.02
CA LEU A 33 19.75 -24.46 -9.24
C LEU A 33 21.11 -24.77 -9.85
N GLU A 34 21.15 -24.91 -11.17
CA GLU A 34 22.37 -25.12 -11.93
C GLU A 34 23.22 -23.84 -11.89
N LYS A 35 24.45 -23.94 -11.37
CA LYS A 35 25.34 -22.80 -11.13
C LYS A 35 25.61 -21.99 -12.40
N ASP A 36 25.85 -22.64 -13.53
CA ASP A 36 26.25 -21.93 -14.75
C ASP A 36 25.08 -21.09 -15.31
N LYS A 37 23.87 -21.64 -15.32
CA LYS A 37 22.64 -20.89 -15.67
C LYS A 37 22.34 -19.78 -14.68
N PHE A 38 22.58 -20.00 -13.40
CA PHE A 38 22.42 -18.97 -12.38
C PHE A 38 23.30 -17.75 -12.69
N ILE A 39 24.59 -17.98 -12.99
CA ILE A 39 25.54 -16.92 -13.31
C ILE A 39 25.12 -16.17 -14.59
N GLU A 40 24.64 -16.89 -15.61
CA GLU A 40 24.18 -16.29 -16.87
C GLU A 40 22.98 -15.34 -16.68
N ILE A 41 22.05 -15.69 -15.79
CA ILE A 41 20.80 -14.95 -15.59
C ILE A 41 20.95 -13.82 -14.56
N PHE A 42 21.96 -13.90 -13.68
CA PHE A 42 22.11 -13.03 -12.51
C PHE A 42 21.97 -11.53 -12.84
N ASP A 43 22.77 -11.02 -13.78
CA ASP A 43 22.77 -9.58 -14.10
C ASP A 43 21.42 -9.11 -14.68
N LYS A 44 20.77 -9.94 -15.50
CA LYS A 44 19.44 -9.64 -16.06
C LYS A 44 18.35 -9.67 -14.99
N ALA A 45 18.44 -10.59 -14.03
CA ALA A 45 17.53 -10.64 -12.90
C ALA A 45 17.69 -9.42 -11.99
N CYS A 46 18.93 -8.96 -11.75
CA CYS A 46 19.19 -7.72 -11.06
C CYS A 46 18.58 -6.52 -11.79
N ASP A 47 18.79 -6.37 -13.10
CA ASP A 47 18.17 -5.30 -13.91
C ASP A 47 16.64 -5.32 -13.81
N ALA A 48 16.01 -6.50 -13.88
CA ALA A 48 14.57 -6.64 -13.73
C ALA A 48 14.04 -6.21 -12.34
N ILE A 49 14.83 -6.47 -11.28
CA ILE A 49 14.55 -5.96 -9.93
C ILE A 49 14.66 -4.44 -9.89
N GLU A 50 15.69 -3.84 -10.51
CA GLU A 50 15.83 -2.38 -10.56
C GLU A 50 14.63 -1.73 -11.26
N ARG A 51 14.21 -2.29 -12.41
CA ARG A 51 13.01 -1.86 -13.15
C ARG A 51 11.74 -1.96 -12.32
N THR A 52 11.60 -3.03 -11.55
CA THR A 52 10.47 -3.22 -10.64
C THR A 52 10.40 -2.11 -9.59
N VAL A 53 11.54 -1.83 -8.95
CA VAL A 53 11.62 -0.77 -7.93
C VAL A 53 11.31 0.59 -8.55
N GLU A 54 11.84 0.89 -9.73
CA GLU A 54 11.56 2.14 -10.43
C GLU A 54 10.09 2.24 -10.87
N TYR A 55 9.50 1.14 -11.31
CA TYR A 55 8.08 1.09 -11.64
C TYR A 55 7.21 1.34 -10.40
N PHE A 56 7.55 0.77 -9.24
CA PHE A 56 6.84 1.04 -7.99
C PHE A 56 6.94 2.50 -7.54
N ARG A 57 8.12 3.09 -7.68
CA ARG A 57 8.34 4.50 -7.33
C ARG A 57 7.59 5.45 -8.27
N SER A 58 7.63 5.19 -9.57
CA SER A 58 7.08 6.10 -10.58
C SER A 58 5.58 5.89 -10.82
N PHE A 59 5.14 4.65 -11.06
CA PHE A 59 3.75 4.36 -11.43
C PHE A 59 2.83 4.29 -10.21
N TYR A 60 3.23 3.59 -9.14
CA TYR A 60 2.42 3.51 -7.91
C TYR A 60 2.71 4.64 -6.92
N ARG A 61 3.68 5.51 -7.20
CA ARG A 61 4.09 6.63 -6.33
C ARG A 61 4.41 6.17 -4.91
N ILE A 62 5.18 5.08 -4.80
CA ILE A 62 5.65 4.52 -3.54
C ILE A 62 7.09 4.98 -3.34
N PRO A 63 7.34 6.06 -2.58
CA PRO A 63 8.66 6.69 -2.55
C PRO A 63 9.70 5.88 -1.77
N VAL A 64 9.25 4.97 -0.90
CA VAL A 64 10.09 4.26 0.07
C VAL A 64 9.60 2.84 0.33
N SER A 65 10.52 1.92 0.59
CA SER A 65 10.21 0.49 0.70
C SER A 65 9.32 0.14 1.89
N GLN A 66 9.40 0.89 3.00
CA GLN A 66 8.53 0.64 4.17
C GLN A 66 7.04 0.85 3.87
N LEU A 67 6.71 1.60 2.82
CA LEU A 67 5.33 1.80 2.37
C LEU A 67 4.84 0.66 1.46
N LEU A 68 5.75 -0.14 0.91
CA LEU A 68 5.38 -1.27 0.05
C LEU A 68 4.57 -2.29 0.86
N PRO A 69 3.36 -2.67 0.41
CA PRO A 69 2.48 -3.56 1.18
C PRO A 69 3.14 -4.90 1.56
N TYR A 70 3.85 -5.49 0.60
CA TYR A 70 4.70 -6.67 0.78
C TYR A 70 5.99 -6.53 -0.03
N ASN A 71 7.14 -6.82 0.57
CA ASN A 71 8.39 -6.96 -0.17
C ASN A 71 8.33 -8.13 -1.17
N ALA A 72 7.57 -9.18 -0.86
CA ALA A 72 7.31 -10.31 -1.76
C ALA A 72 6.76 -9.89 -3.14
N LEU A 73 6.10 -8.73 -3.28
CA LEU A 73 5.64 -8.20 -4.58
C LEU A 73 6.78 -7.89 -5.54
N VAL A 74 8.00 -7.67 -5.06
CA VAL A 74 9.17 -7.46 -5.93
C VAL A 74 9.40 -8.69 -6.82
N ALA A 75 9.19 -9.90 -6.30
CA ALA A 75 9.48 -11.13 -7.04
C ALA A 75 8.63 -11.33 -8.31
N PRO A 76 7.27 -11.30 -8.28
CA PRO A 76 6.45 -11.47 -9.47
C PRO A 76 6.59 -10.32 -10.47
N PHE A 77 6.80 -9.09 -9.99
CA PHE A 77 7.07 -7.96 -10.89
C PHE A 77 8.44 -8.04 -11.54
N SER A 78 9.47 -8.51 -10.83
CA SER A 78 10.80 -8.71 -11.42
C SER A 78 10.76 -9.83 -12.45
N TYR A 79 9.99 -10.89 -12.19
CA TYR A 79 9.72 -11.91 -13.21
C TYR A 79 9.05 -11.30 -14.44
N PHE A 80 8.02 -10.45 -14.27
CA PHE A 80 7.41 -9.74 -15.40
C PHE A 80 8.45 -8.93 -16.18
N PHE A 81 9.23 -8.07 -15.50
CA PHE A 81 10.21 -7.20 -16.15
C PHE A 81 11.39 -7.94 -16.77
N TYR A 82 11.69 -9.16 -16.33
CA TYR A 82 12.68 -10.00 -16.97
C TYR A 82 12.24 -10.42 -18.39
N PHE A 83 10.97 -10.79 -18.56
CA PHE A 83 10.40 -11.17 -19.87
C PHE A 83 9.82 -9.98 -20.65
N HIS A 84 9.58 -8.85 -19.98
CA HIS A 84 9.09 -7.62 -20.57
C HIS A 84 9.86 -6.41 -20.01
N PRO A 85 11.08 -6.14 -20.50
CA PRO A 85 11.95 -5.08 -19.94
C PRO A 85 11.40 -3.66 -20.10
N ASP A 86 10.52 -3.46 -21.08
CA ASP A 86 9.91 -2.17 -21.35
C ASP A 86 8.84 -1.79 -20.32
N LYS A 87 8.55 -0.49 -20.22
CA LYS A 87 7.48 -0.01 -19.34
C LYS A 87 6.13 -0.55 -19.86
N PRO A 88 5.35 -1.29 -19.05
CA PRO A 88 4.09 -1.83 -19.49
C PRO A 88 3.08 -0.71 -19.77
N THR A 89 2.31 -0.86 -20.84
CA THR A 89 1.21 0.02 -21.25
C THR A 89 -0.03 -0.79 -21.61
N GLY A 90 -1.18 -0.12 -21.78
CA GLY A 90 -2.41 -0.79 -22.20
C GLY A 90 -2.89 -1.82 -21.17
N ASP A 91 -3.33 -2.99 -21.64
CA ASP A 91 -3.96 -3.97 -20.77
C ASP A 91 -2.97 -4.66 -19.81
N LYS A 92 -1.73 -4.92 -20.22
CA LYS A 92 -0.68 -5.42 -19.31
C LYS A 92 -0.52 -4.52 -18.08
N GLN A 93 -0.53 -3.20 -18.27
CA GLN A 93 -0.45 -2.24 -17.17
C GLN A 93 -1.67 -2.33 -16.26
N LYS A 94 -2.88 -2.42 -16.82
CA LYS A 94 -4.12 -2.58 -16.04
C LYS A 94 -4.13 -3.88 -15.24
N TYR A 95 -3.67 -4.99 -15.83
CA TYR A 95 -3.65 -6.29 -15.18
C TYR A 95 -2.58 -6.37 -14.09
N LEU A 96 -1.40 -5.76 -14.29
CA LEU A 96 -0.40 -5.61 -13.23
C LEU A 96 -0.91 -4.74 -12.09
N GLN A 97 -1.63 -3.65 -12.39
CA GLN A 97 -2.27 -2.82 -11.38
C GLN A 97 -3.27 -3.66 -10.57
N ASP A 98 -4.19 -4.36 -11.24
CA ASP A 98 -5.15 -5.24 -10.59
C ASP A 98 -4.46 -6.30 -9.70
N PHE A 99 -3.40 -6.95 -10.21
CA PHE A 99 -2.61 -7.93 -9.47
C PHE A 99 -1.97 -7.33 -8.19
N PHE A 100 -1.31 -6.17 -8.31
CA PHE A 100 -0.69 -5.47 -7.18
C PHE A 100 -1.70 -5.19 -6.06
N TRP A 101 -2.83 -4.59 -6.41
CA TRP A 101 -3.84 -4.19 -5.44
C TRP A 101 -4.55 -5.39 -4.82
N ARG A 102 -4.85 -6.43 -5.60
CA ARG A 102 -5.43 -7.67 -5.05
C ARG A 102 -4.52 -8.35 -4.05
N CYS A 103 -3.22 -8.45 -4.34
CA CYS A 103 -2.28 -9.08 -3.41
C CYS A 103 -2.18 -8.27 -2.11
N SER A 104 -2.11 -6.94 -2.24
CA SER A 104 -1.96 -6.02 -1.12
C SER A 104 -3.20 -5.95 -0.21
N LEU A 105 -4.41 -5.96 -0.80
CA LEU A 105 -5.69 -5.78 -0.08
C LEU A 105 -6.28 -7.08 0.49
N SER A 106 -5.82 -8.25 0.03
CA SER A 106 -6.29 -9.55 0.50
C SER A 106 -5.44 -10.18 1.60
N GLY A 107 -4.29 -9.58 1.91
CA GLY A 107 -3.30 -10.22 2.77
C GLY A 107 -2.60 -11.41 2.10
N ARG A 108 -2.47 -11.39 0.75
CA ARG A 108 -2.02 -12.55 -0.05
C ARG A 108 -0.72 -13.13 0.47
N TYR A 109 0.28 -12.32 0.82
CA TYR A 109 1.61 -12.80 1.24
C TYR A 109 1.83 -12.80 2.75
N SER A 110 0.77 -12.95 3.55
CA SER A 110 0.91 -13.10 5.02
C SER A 110 1.20 -14.53 5.48
N SER A 111 1.25 -15.48 4.55
CA SER A 111 1.53 -16.89 4.84
C SER A 111 1.86 -17.66 3.56
N ALA A 112 2.63 -18.74 3.68
CA ALA A 112 2.98 -19.65 2.59
C ALA A 112 3.56 -18.91 1.35
N VAL A 113 4.36 -17.87 1.57
CA VAL A 113 4.78 -16.93 0.52
C VAL A 113 5.39 -17.64 -0.69
N GLU A 114 6.31 -18.59 -0.49
CA GLU A 114 6.98 -19.30 -1.59
C GLU A 114 5.99 -20.04 -2.53
N SER A 115 4.98 -20.70 -1.95
CA SER A 115 3.98 -21.44 -2.73
C SER A 115 3.02 -20.49 -3.46
N LYS A 116 2.70 -19.36 -2.82
CA LYS A 116 1.85 -18.32 -3.42
C LYS A 116 2.56 -17.61 -4.56
N LEU A 117 3.85 -17.32 -4.43
CA LEU A 117 4.68 -16.78 -5.51
C LEU A 117 4.69 -17.70 -6.73
N ALA A 118 4.89 -19.02 -6.55
CA ALA A 118 4.85 -19.98 -7.66
C ALA A 118 3.48 -20.00 -8.37
N GLN A 119 2.38 -19.90 -7.63
CA GLN A 119 1.03 -19.75 -8.21
C GLN A 119 0.88 -18.43 -8.96
N ASP A 120 1.38 -17.35 -8.39
CA ASP A 120 1.21 -16.00 -8.92
C ASP A 120 2.08 -15.76 -10.15
N ILE A 121 3.22 -16.45 -10.31
CA ILE A 121 3.98 -16.44 -11.57
C ILE A 121 3.14 -16.93 -12.74
N LYS A 122 2.27 -17.93 -12.55
CA LYS A 122 1.34 -18.36 -13.61
C LYS A 122 0.39 -17.24 -14.02
N ARG A 123 -0.02 -16.38 -13.07
CA ARG A 123 -0.84 -15.19 -13.36
C ARG A 123 -0.02 -14.14 -14.09
N ILE A 124 1.25 -13.96 -13.73
CA ILE A 124 2.16 -13.06 -14.46
C ILE A 124 2.39 -13.55 -15.90
N ASP A 125 2.52 -14.86 -16.13
CA ASP A 125 2.57 -15.43 -17.48
C ASP A 125 1.31 -15.05 -18.29
N THR A 126 0.11 -15.19 -17.73
CA THR A 126 -1.15 -14.75 -18.36
C THR A 126 -1.13 -13.24 -18.69
N ILE A 127 -0.58 -12.40 -17.81
CA ILE A 127 -0.42 -10.96 -18.07
C ILE A 127 0.58 -10.70 -19.21
N LEU A 128 1.70 -11.45 -19.26
CA LEU A 128 2.69 -11.36 -20.34
C LEU A 128 2.06 -11.71 -21.70
N GLU A 129 1.12 -12.64 -21.71
CA GLU A 129 0.30 -13.01 -22.88
C GLU A 129 -0.81 -11.98 -23.21
N ASN A 130 -0.91 -10.91 -22.42
CA ASN A 130 -1.94 -9.85 -22.53
C ASN A 130 -3.37 -10.36 -22.27
N GLU A 131 -3.51 -11.40 -21.44
CA GLU A 131 -4.78 -11.95 -21.01
C GLU A 131 -5.08 -11.56 -19.56
N LEU A 132 -6.37 -11.46 -19.21
CA LEU A 132 -6.80 -11.12 -17.86
C LEU A 132 -6.67 -12.35 -16.94
N PRO A 133 -5.86 -12.31 -15.87
CA PRO A 133 -5.78 -13.43 -14.93
C PRO A 133 -7.05 -13.58 -14.11
N SER A 134 -7.34 -14.83 -13.72
CA SER A 134 -8.39 -15.15 -12.75
C SER A 134 -7.84 -15.25 -11.33
N TYR A 135 -8.69 -14.88 -10.37
CA TYR A 135 -8.37 -14.93 -8.95
C TYR A 135 -9.42 -15.72 -8.20
N ASP A 136 -8.96 -16.55 -7.27
CA ASP A 136 -9.77 -17.40 -6.41
C ASP A 136 -10.08 -16.74 -5.05
N TRP A 137 -9.74 -15.46 -4.88
CA TRP A 137 -10.06 -14.67 -3.70
C TRP A 137 -10.75 -13.34 -4.06
N PRO A 138 -11.77 -12.93 -3.29
CA PRO A 138 -12.48 -11.67 -3.48
C PRO A 138 -11.67 -10.48 -2.94
N ILE A 139 -12.02 -9.26 -3.38
CA ILE A 139 -11.64 -8.01 -2.73
C ILE A 139 -12.90 -7.25 -2.33
N ASP A 140 -13.15 -7.15 -1.03
CA ASP A 140 -14.20 -6.31 -0.48
C ASP A 140 -13.71 -4.86 -0.36
N SER A 141 -14.22 -4.02 -1.24
CA SER A 141 -13.92 -2.59 -1.30
C SER A 141 -15.00 -1.74 -0.62
N SER A 142 -15.96 -2.33 0.09
CA SER A 142 -17.03 -1.60 0.76
C SER A 142 -16.48 -0.72 1.89
N LYS A 143 -17.18 0.40 2.16
CA LYS A 143 -16.83 1.29 3.27
C LYS A 143 -16.81 0.55 4.62
N ASP A 144 -17.74 -0.39 4.80
CA ASP A 144 -17.90 -1.12 6.07
C ASP A 144 -16.73 -2.10 6.28
N PHE A 145 -16.27 -2.75 5.20
CA PHE A 145 -15.07 -3.59 5.26
C PHE A 145 -13.82 -2.76 5.57
N ILE A 146 -13.67 -1.58 4.94
CA ILE A 146 -12.55 -0.66 5.19
C ILE A 146 -12.53 -0.22 6.65
N ILE A 147 -13.67 0.21 7.21
CA ILE A 147 -13.75 0.63 8.61
C ILE A 147 -13.48 -0.55 9.55
N SER A 148 -14.08 -1.72 9.30
CA SER A 148 -13.94 -2.90 10.16
C SER A 148 -12.53 -3.48 10.16
N ASN A 149 -11.83 -3.46 9.02
CA ASN A 149 -10.47 -3.98 8.87
C ASN A 149 -9.38 -2.90 8.95
N GLY A 150 -9.78 -1.64 9.17
CA GLY A 150 -8.93 -0.46 9.11
C GLY A 150 -8.11 -0.16 10.37
N TRP A 151 -8.09 -1.05 11.37
CA TRP A 151 -7.28 -0.83 12.58
C TRP A 151 -5.81 -0.58 12.21
N PHE A 152 -5.27 0.53 12.69
CA PHE A 152 -4.01 1.05 12.17
C PHE A 152 -2.81 0.30 12.77
N GLY A 153 -2.15 -0.48 11.92
CA GLY A 153 -0.83 -1.04 12.15
C GLY A 153 0.04 -0.80 10.92
N ALA A 154 1.10 0.01 11.05
CA ALA A 154 1.93 0.43 9.91
C ALA A 154 2.66 -0.73 9.20
N GLY A 155 2.76 -1.91 9.83
CA GLY A 155 3.33 -3.12 9.25
C GLY A 155 2.33 -3.97 8.43
N ARG A 156 1.02 -3.73 8.57
CA ARG A 156 -0.02 -4.52 7.91
C ARG A 156 -0.10 -4.18 6.43
N SER A 157 -0.19 -5.19 5.57
CA SER A 157 -0.29 -4.97 4.13
C SER A 157 -1.53 -4.17 3.74
N TYR A 158 -2.68 -4.45 4.34
CA TYR A 158 -3.92 -3.73 4.04
C TYR A 158 -3.81 -2.23 4.34
N ILE A 159 -3.20 -1.91 5.48
CA ILE A 159 -2.96 -0.53 5.93
C ILE A 159 -1.96 0.16 5.00
N LYS A 160 -0.85 -0.51 4.66
CA LYS A 160 0.13 0.01 3.70
C LYS A 160 -0.47 0.23 2.31
N ALA A 161 -1.38 -0.63 1.86
CA ALA A 161 -2.09 -0.45 0.59
C ALA A 161 -2.89 0.86 0.59
N ILE A 162 -3.67 1.12 1.64
CA ILE A 162 -4.42 2.38 1.76
C ILE A 162 -3.47 3.58 1.89
N LEU A 163 -2.37 3.44 2.62
CA LEU A 163 -1.34 4.49 2.70
C LEU A 163 -0.66 4.74 1.34
N CYS A 164 -0.50 3.73 0.48
CA CYS A 164 -0.05 3.91 -0.91
C CYS A 164 -1.06 4.75 -1.70
N ILE A 165 -2.37 4.55 -1.49
CA ILE A 165 -3.40 5.41 -2.09
C ILE A 165 -3.23 6.85 -1.61
N PHE A 166 -3.01 7.07 -0.31
CA PHE A 166 -2.80 8.41 0.24
C PHE A 166 -1.54 9.06 -0.34
N SER A 167 -0.42 8.34 -0.40
CA SER A 167 0.82 8.78 -1.07
C SER A 167 0.59 9.13 -2.54
N TYR A 168 -0.19 8.31 -3.25
CA TYR A 168 -0.51 8.53 -4.66
C TYR A 168 -1.26 9.84 -4.89
N LYS A 169 -2.06 10.30 -3.92
CA LYS A 169 -2.78 11.58 -3.97
C LYS A 169 -1.89 12.81 -3.72
N GLU A 170 -0.60 12.61 -3.49
CA GLU A 170 0.39 13.68 -3.25
C GLU A 170 -0.09 14.62 -2.13
N PRO A 171 -0.15 14.11 -0.87
CA PRO A 171 -0.74 14.83 0.23
C PRO A 171 -0.03 16.18 0.41
N LYS A 172 -0.80 17.20 0.76
CA LYS A 172 -0.31 18.57 0.95
C LYS A 172 -0.40 19.04 2.39
N SER A 173 0.51 19.93 2.79
CA SER A 173 0.54 20.52 4.12
C SER A 173 -0.71 21.35 4.37
N PHE A 174 -1.29 21.21 5.57
CA PHE A 174 -2.48 22.00 5.95
C PHE A 174 -2.17 23.48 6.08
N ASN A 175 -0.90 23.83 6.36
CA ASN A 175 -0.46 25.19 6.63
C ASN A 175 -0.32 26.03 5.35
N ASP A 176 0.31 25.46 4.31
CA ASP A 176 0.80 26.25 3.17
C ASP A 176 0.59 25.56 1.81
N ASN A 177 -0.13 24.42 1.77
CA ASN A 177 -0.41 23.66 0.55
C ASN A 177 0.86 23.12 -0.15
N SER A 178 2.02 23.11 0.52
CA SER A 178 3.25 22.48 0.01
C SER A 178 3.11 20.95 -0.04
N ILE A 179 3.83 20.30 -0.96
CA ILE A 179 3.82 18.84 -1.07
C ILE A 179 4.52 18.22 0.15
N VAL A 180 3.85 17.27 0.79
CA VAL A 180 4.36 16.53 1.93
C VAL A 180 5.34 15.46 1.45
N ASN A 181 6.62 15.59 1.81
CA ASN A 181 7.68 14.70 1.33
C ASN A 181 7.81 13.42 2.18
N ILE A 182 7.28 12.29 1.68
CA ILE A 182 7.30 11.02 2.40
C ILE A 182 8.68 10.34 2.31
N GLY A 183 9.48 10.47 3.37
CA GLY A 183 10.83 9.90 3.45
C GLY A 183 10.96 8.61 4.27
N ASN A 184 12.09 7.90 4.18
CA ASN A 184 12.30 6.63 4.88
C ASN A 184 12.27 6.76 6.42
N TYR A 185 12.62 7.94 6.93
CA TYR A 185 12.56 8.24 8.36
C TYR A 185 11.12 8.38 8.88
N TRP A 186 10.12 8.50 7.98
CA TRP A 186 8.71 8.67 8.31
C TRP A 186 8.03 7.37 8.70
N LEU A 187 8.55 6.21 8.31
CA LEU A 187 7.78 4.97 8.33
C LEU A 187 8.37 3.92 9.29
N LYS A 188 9.36 4.30 10.12
CA LYS A 188 10.06 3.36 11.00
C LYS A 188 9.21 2.84 12.17
N GLN A 189 8.10 3.51 12.55
CA GLN A 189 7.28 3.13 13.71
C GLN A 189 5.80 3.46 13.52
N ALA A 190 4.91 2.66 14.11
CA ALA A 190 3.46 2.92 14.14
C ALA A 190 3.10 4.23 14.88
N ASN A 191 3.97 4.71 15.76
CA ASN A 191 3.89 6.01 16.45
C ASN A 191 4.67 7.12 15.72
N SER A 192 4.96 6.93 14.43
CA SER A 192 5.62 7.96 13.65
C SER A 192 4.84 9.26 13.70
N LYS A 193 5.56 10.37 13.92
CA LYS A 193 5.03 11.72 13.99
C LYS A 193 4.26 12.15 12.73
N ASN A 194 4.40 11.41 11.64
CA ASN A 194 3.87 11.74 10.32
C ASN A 194 2.51 11.09 10.00
N TYR A 195 2.09 10.08 10.78
CA TYR A 195 0.72 9.57 10.72
C TYR A 195 -0.12 10.28 11.76
N HIS A 196 -0.90 11.25 11.32
CA HIS A 196 -1.68 12.08 12.22
C HIS A 196 -3.14 11.68 12.19
N HIS A 197 -3.70 11.41 13.38
CA HIS A 197 -5.14 11.26 13.55
C HIS A 197 -5.81 12.60 13.27
N PHE A 198 -6.62 12.69 12.22
CA PHE A 198 -7.32 13.92 11.86
C PHE A 198 -8.19 14.36 13.05
N PHE A 199 -9.08 13.49 13.53
CA PHE A 199 -9.67 13.65 14.86
C PHE A 199 -8.69 13.15 15.93
N PRO A 200 -8.13 14.02 16.79
CA PRO A 200 -7.05 13.62 17.69
C PRO A 200 -7.49 12.55 18.70
N LYS A 201 -6.60 11.58 18.97
CA LYS A 201 -6.92 10.46 19.89
C LYS A 201 -7.46 10.92 21.24
N SER A 202 -6.81 11.93 21.84
CA SER A 202 -7.24 12.45 23.15
C SER A 202 -8.60 13.11 23.13
N TYR A 203 -9.00 13.72 22.00
CA TYR A 203 -10.32 14.32 21.82
C TYR A 203 -11.38 13.22 21.79
N LEU A 204 -11.20 12.21 20.93
CA LEU A 204 -12.15 11.10 20.78
C LEU A 204 -12.25 10.22 22.03
N LYS A 205 -11.15 9.99 22.77
CA LYS A 205 -11.17 9.25 24.04
C LYS A 205 -12.09 9.90 25.07
N LYS A 206 -12.07 11.23 25.17
CA LYS A 206 -12.96 11.98 26.09
C LYS A 206 -14.43 11.88 25.68
N LYS A 207 -14.71 11.60 24.39
CA LYS A 207 -16.05 11.38 23.85
C LYS A 207 -16.52 9.92 23.96
N GLY A 208 -15.69 9.02 24.51
CA GLY A 208 -16.04 7.61 24.70
C GLY A 208 -16.02 6.78 23.41
N VAL A 209 -15.34 7.24 22.37
CA VAL A 209 -15.20 6.47 21.12
C VAL A 209 -14.26 5.29 21.33
N ASP A 210 -14.61 4.12 20.78
CA ASP A 210 -13.80 2.91 20.89
C ASP A 210 -12.44 3.04 20.18
N GLU A 211 -11.38 2.47 20.76
CA GLU A 211 -10.00 2.59 20.25
C GLU A 211 -9.85 2.04 18.83
N HIS A 212 -10.64 1.04 18.42
CA HIS A 212 -10.65 0.51 17.06
C HIS A 212 -11.03 1.57 16.03
N TYR A 213 -12.01 2.42 16.35
CA TYR A 213 -12.40 3.53 15.48
C TYR A 213 -11.44 4.70 15.63
N ILE A 214 -10.96 5.02 16.84
CA ILE A 214 -10.00 6.10 17.04
C ILE A 214 -8.73 5.85 16.22
N ASN A 215 -8.14 4.66 16.36
CA ASN A 215 -6.92 4.23 15.71
C ASN A 215 -7.22 3.50 14.39
N ASN A 216 -8.04 4.12 13.54
CA ASN A 216 -8.42 3.58 12.24
C ASN A 216 -7.71 4.33 11.10
N ILE A 217 -7.31 3.65 10.03
CA ILE A 217 -6.68 4.22 8.84
C ILE A 217 -7.51 5.34 8.21
N VAL A 218 -8.84 5.26 8.29
CA VAL A 218 -9.76 6.29 7.79
C VAL A 218 -9.61 7.60 8.58
N ASN A 219 -9.11 7.55 9.82
CA ASN A 219 -8.78 8.73 10.62
C ASN A 219 -7.32 9.18 10.46
N ILE A 220 -6.49 8.52 9.66
CA ILE A 220 -5.08 8.89 9.49
C ILE A 220 -4.91 9.82 8.29
N THR A 221 -4.12 10.87 8.47
CA THR A 221 -3.60 11.75 7.41
C THR A 221 -2.09 11.72 7.42
N ILE A 222 -1.48 11.94 6.25
CA ILE A 222 -0.02 12.01 6.10
C ILE A 222 0.35 13.49 6.10
N VAL A 223 0.92 13.97 7.19
CA VAL A 223 1.28 15.39 7.36
C VAL A 223 2.79 15.54 7.48
N ASP A 224 3.29 16.75 7.26
CA ASP A 224 4.71 17.06 7.48
C ASP A 224 5.07 17.10 8.97
N ASP A 225 6.38 16.99 9.26
CA ASP A 225 6.91 17.06 10.63
C ASP A 225 6.66 18.43 11.30
N PHE A 226 6.41 19.49 10.53
CA PHE A 226 6.13 20.82 11.08
C PHE A 226 4.71 20.88 11.68
N LEU A 227 3.79 20.07 11.16
CA LEU A 227 2.43 19.85 11.66
C LEU A 227 2.36 19.11 13.03
N ASN A 228 3.49 18.87 13.69
CA ASN A 228 3.56 18.19 14.98
C ASN A 228 2.93 18.97 16.15
N LYS A 229 1.98 18.32 16.84
CA LYS A 229 1.55 18.43 18.26
C LYS A 229 1.18 19.79 18.87
N ARG A 230 1.72 20.92 18.38
CA ARG A 230 1.49 22.27 18.93
C ARG A 230 0.21 22.88 18.37
N GLU A 231 -0.05 22.69 17.07
CA GLU A 231 -1.20 23.29 16.40
C GLU A 231 -2.48 22.45 16.54
N ILE A 232 -2.40 21.15 16.24
CA ILE A 232 -3.55 20.24 16.38
C ILE A 232 -3.72 19.81 17.84
N GLY A 233 -2.63 19.35 18.48
CA GLY A 233 -2.60 18.96 19.89
C GLY A 233 -3.74 18.01 20.28
N SER A 234 -4.50 18.39 21.30
CA SER A 234 -5.71 17.68 21.74
C SER A 234 -7.02 18.38 21.32
N SER A 235 -6.93 19.39 20.45
CA SER A 235 -8.05 20.22 20.03
C SER A 235 -8.97 19.46 19.10
N SER A 236 -10.23 19.88 19.03
CA SER A 236 -11.16 19.31 18.06
C SER A 236 -10.84 19.79 16.63
N PRO A 237 -11.21 19.02 15.59
CA PRO A 237 -11.09 19.45 14.20
C PRO A 237 -11.63 20.84 13.90
N SER A 238 -12.83 21.17 14.38
CA SER A 238 -13.41 22.50 14.19
C SER A 238 -12.50 23.61 14.69
N THR A 239 -11.81 23.39 15.81
CA THR A 239 -10.91 24.37 16.43
C THR A 239 -9.63 24.55 15.62
N TYR A 240 -8.88 23.48 15.34
CA TYR A 240 -7.59 23.63 14.68
C TYR A 240 -7.75 23.90 13.17
N MET A 241 -8.80 23.39 12.53
CA MET A 241 -9.07 23.66 11.11
C MET A 241 -9.50 25.10 10.87
N ALA A 242 -10.12 25.77 11.85
CA ALA A 242 -10.46 27.19 11.73
C ALA A 242 -9.19 28.05 11.59
N LYS A 243 -8.12 27.68 12.31
CA LYS A 243 -6.81 28.32 12.16
C LYS A 243 -6.26 28.11 10.76
N PHE A 244 -6.21 26.87 10.28
CA PHE A 244 -5.72 26.59 8.92
C PHE A 244 -6.57 27.26 7.84
N LYS A 245 -7.88 27.42 8.05
CA LYS A 245 -8.76 28.16 7.12
C LYS A 245 -8.42 29.65 7.04
N SER A 246 -7.90 30.22 8.12
CA SER A 246 -7.43 31.61 8.12
C SER A 246 -6.04 31.82 7.51
N GLU A 247 -5.20 30.77 7.47
CA GLU A 247 -3.79 30.85 7.05
C GLU A 247 -3.57 30.30 5.63
N ASN A 248 -4.32 29.28 5.23
CA ASN A 248 -4.20 28.59 3.96
C ASN A 248 -5.42 28.87 3.06
N GLU A 249 -5.30 29.83 2.16
CA GLU A 249 -6.35 30.14 1.17
C GLU A 249 -6.68 28.94 0.25
N SER A 250 -5.76 27.98 0.13
CA SER A 250 -5.91 26.76 -0.66
C SER A 250 -6.40 25.56 0.15
N LEU A 251 -6.90 25.75 1.38
CA LEU A 251 -7.24 24.66 2.30
C LEU A 251 -8.22 23.64 1.70
N GLU A 252 -9.24 24.08 0.97
CA GLU A 252 -10.20 23.15 0.34
C GLU A 252 -9.51 22.22 -0.67
N SER A 253 -8.63 22.79 -1.51
CA SER A 253 -7.83 22.01 -2.46
C SER A 253 -6.80 21.13 -1.76
N THR A 254 -6.28 21.58 -0.61
CA THR A 254 -5.38 20.81 0.25
C THR A 254 -6.11 19.56 0.75
N MET A 255 -7.31 19.71 1.31
CA MET A 255 -8.10 18.62 1.86
C MET A 255 -8.47 17.54 0.83
N LYS A 256 -8.70 17.92 -0.43
CA LYS A 256 -8.91 16.97 -1.54
C LYS A 256 -7.74 15.99 -1.70
N THR A 257 -6.50 16.42 -1.44
CA THR A 257 -5.32 15.51 -1.46
C THR A 257 -5.31 14.48 -0.32
N HIS A 258 -6.11 14.69 0.73
CA HIS A 258 -6.28 13.80 1.88
C HIS A 258 -7.56 12.95 1.81
N LEU A 259 -8.25 12.94 0.66
CA LEU A 259 -9.56 12.33 0.47
C LEU A 259 -10.63 12.95 1.39
N ILE A 260 -10.63 14.27 1.45
CA ILE A 260 -11.67 15.08 2.10
C ILE A 260 -12.14 16.07 1.02
N ASP A 261 -13.16 15.68 0.24
CA ASP A 261 -13.54 16.41 -0.98
C ASP A 261 -14.25 17.73 -0.69
N ASP A 262 -15.29 17.68 0.14
CA ASP A 262 -16.06 18.84 0.56
C ASP A 262 -15.90 19.04 2.06
N ILE A 263 -15.01 19.96 2.42
CA ILE A 263 -14.67 20.24 3.82
C ILE A 263 -15.89 20.65 4.66
N GLU A 264 -16.94 21.19 4.04
CA GLU A 264 -18.14 21.66 4.71
C GLU A 264 -19.12 20.52 5.06
N SER A 265 -19.15 19.44 4.28
CA SER A 265 -20.05 18.28 4.50
C SER A 265 -19.41 17.07 5.19
N PHE A 266 -18.12 17.13 5.51
CA PHE A 266 -17.36 16.01 6.11
C PHE A 266 -17.44 15.94 7.64
N GLY A 267 -18.26 16.76 8.29
CA GLY A 267 -18.38 16.74 9.76
C GLY A 267 -17.19 17.36 10.50
N ILE A 268 -16.42 18.21 9.82
CA ILE A 268 -15.18 18.80 10.37
C ILE A 268 -15.52 19.99 11.27
N TRP A 269 -16.43 20.86 10.85
CA TRP A 269 -16.75 22.11 11.55
C TRP A 269 -17.68 21.95 12.76
N ASP A 270 -18.42 20.84 12.83
CA ASP A 270 -19.29 20.44 13.94
C ASP A 270 -18.71 19.27 14.76
N ASP A 271 -17.47 18.88 14.48
CA ASP A 271 -16.76 17.77 15.11
C ASP A 271 -17.51 16.41 15.07
N ASN A 272 -18.28 16.19 14.00
CA ASN A 272 -19.02 14.96 13.76
C ASN A 272 -18.13 13.84 13.20
N TYR A 273 -17.54 13.07 14.12
CA TYR A 273 -16.60 12.00 13.78
C TYR A 273 -17.21 10.88 12.91
N ASP A 274 -18.44 10.48 13.18
CA ASP A 274 -19.09 9.40 12.43
C ASP A 274 -19.35 9.80 10.97
N LEU A 275 -19.75 11.06 10.74
CA LEU A 275 -19.92 11.61 9.41
C LEU A 275 -18.57 11.67 8.66
N PHE A 276 -17.52 12.15 9.33
CA PHE A 276 -16.17 12.17 8.78
C PHE A 276 -15.70 10.77 8.36
N LEU A 277 -15.83 9.79 9.27
CA LEU A 277 -15.40 8.41 9.04
C LEU A 277 -16.13 7.79 7.84
N ASN A 278 -17.45 7.96 7.77
CA ASN A 278 -18.27 7.40 6.68
C ASN A 278 -17.96 8.04 5.32
N ASN A 279 -17.87 9.37 5.26
CA ASN A 279 -17.61 10.09 4.01
C ASN A 279 -16.21 9.79 3.48
N ARG A 280 -15.20 9.80 4.36
CA ARG A 280 -13.82 9.49 3.98
C ARG A 280 -13.65 8.02 3.58
N ALA A 281 -14.26 7.08 4.30
CA ALA A 281 -14.25 5.66 3.90
C ALA A 281 -14.92 5.43 2.52
N THR A 282 -15.95 6.22 2.19
CA THR A 282 -16.59 6.17 0.87
C THR A 282 -15.64 6.61 -0.25
N LEU A 283 -14.82 7.65 -0.02
CA LEU A 283 -13.80 8.06 -0.99
C LEU A 283 -12.67 7.03 -1.12
N ILE A 284 -12.22 6.45 -0.01
CA ILE A 284 -11.23 5.35 -0.03
C ILE A 284 -11.78 4.14 -0.81
N SER A 285 -13.05 3.79 -0.61
CA SER A 285 -13.74 2.74 -1.37
C SER A 285 -13.69 2.99 -2.88
N LYS A 286 -13.98 4.23 -3.32
CA LYS A 286 -13.90 4.61 -4.74
C LYS A 286 -12.47 4.45 -5.29
N GLU A 287 -11.47 4.89 -4.53
CA GLU A 287 -10.07 4.74 -4.92
C GLU A 287 -9.66 3.26 -5.07
N ILE A 288 -10.05 2.41 -4.13
CA ILE A 288 -9.81 0.96 -4.22
C ILE A 288 -10.50 0.37 -5.46
N LYS A 289 -11.79 0.67 -5.67
CA LYS A 289 -12.56 0.17 -6.81
C LYS A 289 -11.94 0.56 -8.16
N SER A 290 -11.40 1.77 -8.27
CA SER A 290 -10.75 2.23 -9.52
C SER A 290 -9.43 1.50 -9.87
N ARG A 291 -8.87 0.77 -8.90
CA ARG A 291 -7.56 0.11 -8.98
C ARG A 291 -7.64 -1.40 -9.17
N ILE A 292 -8.84 -1.96 -9.13
CA ILE A 292 -9.12 -3.38 -9.32
C ILE A 292 -10.12 -3.57 -10.47
N ILE A 293 -10.01 -4.68 -11.18
CA ILE A 293 -10.92 -5.08 -12.25
C ILE A 293 -12.03 -5.93 -11.65
N ILE A 294 -13.27 -5.47 -11.66
CA ILE A 294 -14.38 -6.27 -11.13
C ILE A 294 -14.53 -7.54 -11.98
N GLN A 295 -14.38 -8.72 -11.37
CA GLN A 295 -14.58 -10.01 -12.01
C GLN A 295 -15.90 -10.61 -11.51
N GLN A 296 -16.62 -11.35 -12.37
CA GLN A 296 -17.84 -12.02 -11.94
C GLN A 296 -17.49 -13.13 -10.93
N GLU A 297 -18.07 -13.03 -9.74
CA GLU A 297 -17.86 -13.99 -8.67
C GLU A 297 -18.66 -15.27 -8.97
N ASN A 298 -18.00 -16.26 -9.57
CA ASN A 298 -18.56 -17.60 -9.71
C ASN A 298 -18.60 -18.28 -8.33
N GLY A 299 -19.59 -17.91 -7.50
CA GLY A 299 -19.80 -18.46 -6.15
C GLY A 299 -19.11 -17.65 -5.05
N VAL A 300 -19.71 -16.51 -4.71
CA VAL A 300 -19.29 -15.54 -3.67
C VAL A 300 -18.75 -16.23 -2.41
N LYS A 301 -17.42 -16.24 -2.25
CA LYS A 301 -16.83 -16.27 -0.91
C LYS A 301 -16.67 -14.81 -0.51
N GLN A 302 -17.24 -14.41 0.61
CA GLN A 302 -16.98 -13.09 1.18
C GLN A 302 -15.50 -13.01 1.60
N GLN A 303 -14.87 -11.84 1.45
CA GLN A 303 -13.52 -11.67 1.98
C GLN A 303 -13.57 -11.81 3.51
N ASN A 304 -12.76 -12.72 4.05
CA ASN A 304 -12.63 -12.86 5.50
C ASN A 304 -11.98 -11.62 6.10
N ASN A 305 -12.27 -11.36 7.38
CA ASN A 305 -11.59 -10.32 8.14
C ASN A 305 -10.07 -10.55 8.17
N LEU A 306 -9.32 -9.46 8.09
CA LEU A 306 -7.87 -9.43 8.03
C LEU A 306 -7.30 -9.35 9.45
N ILE A 307 -7.02 -10.52 10.02
CA ILE A 307 -6.53 -10.65 11.41
C ILE A 307 -5.00 -10.58 11.48
N ASN A 308 -4.29 -11.20 10.53
CA ASN A 308 -2.83 -11.26 10.50
C ASN A 308 -2.31 -11.12 9.05
N ASP A 309 -2.38 -9.90 8.51
CA ASP A 309 -1.93 -9.56 7.16
C ASP A 309 -0.55 -8.91 7.12
N TYR A 310 0.27 -9.14 8.15
CA TYR A 310 1.69 -8.79 8.16
C TYR A 310 2.47 -9.65 7.16
N GLU A 311 3.59 -9.14 6.66
CA GLU A 311 4.49 -9.95 5.83
C GLU A 311 5.05 -11.11 6.65
N GLU A 312 5.00 -12.32 6.09
CA GLU A 312 5.66 -13.47 6.67
C GLU A 312 7.18 -13.28 6.49
N ASP A 313 7.92 -13.18 7.60
CA ASP A 313 9.37 -13.14 7.56
C ASP A 313 9.89 -14.47 6.99
N ILE A 314 10.41 -14.42 5.76
CA ILE A 314 11.10 -15.56 5.14
C ILE A 314 12.50 -15.60 5.74
N THR A 315 12.61 -16.05 6.99
CA THR A 315 13.92 -16.32 7.58
C THR A 315 14.53 -17.52 6.87
N LEU A 316 15.46 -17.28 5.94
CA LEU A 316 16.46 -18.26 5.58
C LEU A 316 17.40 -18.38 6.79
N ASN A 317 16.96 -19.08 7.85
CA ASN A 317 17.84 -19.37 8.98
C ASN A 317 19.06 -20.13 8.45
N GLU A 318 20.23 -19.63 8.90
CA GLU A 318 21.60 -19.99 8.54
C GLU A 318 21.82 -21.50 8.34
#